data_AF-A0ABD0SUQ1-F1
#
_entry.id   AF-A0ABD0SUQ1-F1
#
_cell.length_a   1.000
_cell.length_b   1.000
_cell.length_c   1.000
_cell.angle_alpha   90.00
_cell.angle_beta   90.00
_cell.angle_gamma   90.00
#
_symmetry.space_group_name_H-M   'P 1'
#
loop_
_entity.id
_entity.type
_entity.pdbx_description
1 polymer ?
#
loop_
_entity_poly.entity_id
_entity_poly.type
_entity_poly.pdbx_seq_one_letter_code
_entity_poly.pdbx_strand_id
1 'polypeptide(L)'
;MRIHPRILSTAAAIAVTCVVSAAAYFYKSRNTEINEVMIFCKLQFNAYNYFDKLISYVEAAKRSINVCMPGIHNPAIQGRLVSLIKKKNIKARILIDPSGYNESTEFLVKELADAGAEIKCIVNEPQYRMHHKFCLIDDNVLMTGTLNWGDDRSSDHWNYVYVTSKLQLVEPVKKGFYQMWNEFSTDAASIADDSSTATVEIDYHPDIATDFTIMPDGPRIKTPELVLV
;
A
#
# COMPACT_ATOMS: atom_id res chain seq x y z
N MET A 1 24.93 -55.89 -28.11
CA MET A 1 25.68 -55.27 -27.01
C MET A 1 24.75 -55.22 -25.78
N ARG A 2 24.98 -56.03 -24.74
CA ARG A 2 24.16 -56.01 -23.51
C ARG A 2 24.75 -55.00 -22.54
N ILE A 3 24.03 -53.91 -22.25
CA ILE A 3 24.45 -52.90 -21.28
C ILE A 3 24.34 -53.51 -19.88
N HIS A 4 25.38 -53.36 -19.07
CA HIS A 4 25.45 -53.97 -17.74
C HIS A 4 24.45 -53.27 -16.79
N PRO A 5 23.63 -54.00 -16.00
CA PRO A 5 22.58 -53.42 -15.13
C PRO A 5 23.07 -52.31 -14.17
N ARG A 6 24.34 -52.39 -13.74
CA ARG A 6 24.99 -51.39 -12.89
C ARG A 6 25.18 -50.04 -13.59
N ILE A 7 25.49 -50.05 -14.89
CA ILE A 7 25.67 -48.85 -15.71
C ILE A 7 24.30 -48.19 -15.96
N LEU A 8 23.26 -48.99 -16.15
CA LEU A 8 21.89 -48.49 -16.30
C LEU A 8 21.39 -47.83 -15.00
N SER A 9 21.72 -48.42 -13.85
CA SER A 9 21.37 -47.89 -12.53
C SER A 9 22.10 -46.57 -12.20
N THR A 10 23.40 -46.47 -12.50
CA THR A 10 24.15 -45.21 -12.29
C THR A 10 23.69 -44.11 -13.25
N ALA A 11 23.43 -44.43 -14.52
CA ALA A 11 22.87 -43.46 -15.46
C ALA A 11 21.50 -42.95 -15.01
N ALA A 12 20.64 -43.83 -14.50
CA ALA A 12 19.35 -43.44 -13.93
C ALA A 12 19.51 -42.55 -12.68
N ALA A 13 20.43 -42.88 -11.78
CA ALA A 13 20.69 -42.08 -10.58
C ALA A 13 21.20 -40.65 -10.93
N ILE A 14 22.08 -40.53 -11.93
CA ILE A 14 22.57 -39.23 -12.43
C ILE A 14 21.41 -38.44 -13.04
N ALA A 15 20.59 -39.06 -13.90
CA ALA A 15 19.45 -38.41 -14.52
C ALA A 15 18.44 -37.89 -13.47
N VAL A 16 18.11 -38.69 -12.47
CA VAL A 16 17.23 -38.27 -11.36
C VAL A 16 17.84 -37.10 -10.60
N THR A 17 19.14 -37.16 -10.29
CA THR A 17 19.84 -36.08 -9.57
C THR A 17 19.82 -34.77 -10.37
N CYS A 18 20.08 -34.84 -11.68
CA CYS A 18 20.01 -33.68 -12.58
C CYS A 18 18.60 -33.08 -12.63
N VAL A 19 17.56 -33.92 -12.74
CA VAL A 19 16.16 -33.45 -12.76
C VAL A 19 15.77 -32.79 -11.45
N VAL A 20 16.11 -33.39 -10.31
CA VAL A 20 15.81 -32.82 -8.98
C VAL A 20 16.56 -31.51 -8.78
N SER A 21 17.83 -31.44 -9.18
CA SER A 21 18.65 -30.23 -9.07
C SER A 21 18.13 -29.10 -9.95
N ALA A 22 17.76 -29.41 -11.20
CA ALA A 22 17.13 -28.46 -12.10
C ALA A 22 15.80 -27.97 -11.53
N ALA A 23 14.93 -28.86 -11.03
CA ALA A 23 13.67 -28.49 -10.42
C ALA A 23 13.86 -27.60 -9.19
N ALA A 24 14.82 -27.92 -8.31
CA ALA A 24 15.16 -27.10 -7.15
C ALA A 24 15.70 -25.72 -7.55
N TYR A 25 16.56 -25.65 -8.57
CA TYR A 25 17.07 -24.40 -9.12
C TYR A 25 15.95 -23.55 -9.74
N PHE A 26 15.10 -24.14 -10.57
CA PHE A 26 13.92 -23.48 -11.15
C PHE A 26 12.96 -22.98 -10.08
N TYR A 27 12.72 -23.76 -9.03
CA TYR A 27 11.88 -23.38 -7.90
C TYR A 27 12.47 -22.18 -7.15
N LYS A 28 13.77 -22.24 -6.80
CA LYS A 28 14.48 -21.14 -6.13
C LYS A 28 14.54 -19.87 -6.99
N SER A 29 14.73 -20.00 -8.30
CA SER A 29 14.78 -18.89 -9.25
C SER A 29 13.43 -18.20 -9.45
N ARG A 30 12.30 -18.89 -9.22
CA ARG A 30 10.96 -18.26 -9.32
C ARG A 30 10.51 -17.57 -8.03
N ASN A 31 11.08 -17.96 -6.89
CA ASN A 31 10.77 -17.40 -5.58
C ASN A 31 11.89 -16.46 -5.10
N THR A 32 12.26 -15.47 -5.90
CA THR A 32 13.01 -14.34 -5.37
C THR A 32 12.09 -13.57 -4.43
N GLU A 33 12.30 -13.78 -3.14
CA GLU A 33 11.59 -13.07 -2.09
C GLU A 33 11.92 -11.57 -2.19
N ILE A 34 10.88 -10.73 -2.25
CA ILE A 34 11.03 -9.27 -2.26
C ILE A 34 11.10 -8.83 -0.80
N ASN A 35 12.13 -8.06 -0.43
CA ASN A 35 12.26 -7.40 0.87
C ASN A 35 13.12 -6.14 0.71
N GLU A 36 12.50 -5.04 0.31
CA GLU A 36 13.23 -3.81 0.00
C GLU A 36 12.64 -2.63 0.77
N VAL A 37 13.51 -1.76 1.27
CA VAL A 37 13.12 -0.46 1.82
C VAL A 37 13.63 0.62 0.87
N MET A 38 12.74 1.55 0.52
CA MET A 38 13.06 2.76 -0.23
C MET A 38 12.82 3.96 0.68
N ILE A 39 13.79 4.88 0.73
CA ILE A 39 13.68 6.13 1.49
C ILE A 39 13.45 7.28 0.50
N PHE A 40 12.41 8.08 0.77
CA PHE A 40 11.99 9.21 -0.03
C PHE A 40 12.14 10.48 0.80
N CYS A 41 13.01 11.42 0.42
CA CYS A 41 12.97 12.78 1.00
C CYS A 41 11.87 13.63 0.32
N LYS A 42 11.61 13.34 -0.95
CA LYS A 42 10.54 13.86 -1.79
C LYS A 42 10.16 12.77 -2.77
N LEU A 43 8.88 12.63 -3.09
CA LEU A 43 8.44 11.73 -4.16
C LEU A 43 9.13 12.08 -5.51
N GLN A 44 9.43 13.37 -5.71
CA GLN A 44 9.98 13.91 -6.96
C GLN A 44 11.51 14.11 -6.97
N PHE A 45 12.21 14.10 -5.81
CA PHE A 45 13.66 14.34 -5.81
C PHE A 45 14.42 13.03 -6.08
N ASN A 46 14.77 12.94 -7.35
CA ASN A 46 15.11 11.74 -8.07
C ASN A 46 16.63 11.55 -8.17
N ALA A 47 17.33 11.34 -7.04
CA ALA A 47 18.74 10.97 -7.11
C ALA A 47 18.94 9.48 -7.49
N TYR A 48 17.90 8.64 -7.40
CA TYR A 48 18.00 7.17 -7.48
C TYR A 48 16.86 6.45 -8.23
N ASN A 49 15.97 7.12 -8.96
CA ASN A 49 14.82 6.51 -9.66
C ASN A 49 13.88 5.67 -8.77
N TYR A 50 13.77 6.00 -7.48
CA TYR A 50 12.91 5.23 -6.55
C TYR A 50 11.42 5.31 -6.90
N PHE A 51 10.96 6.40 -7.51
CA PHE A 51 9.57 6.49 -7.96
C PHE A 51 9.25 5.46 -9.05
N ASP A 52 10.06 5.39 -10.11
CA ASP A 52 9.84 4.40 -11.17
C ASP A 52 10.04 2.97 -10.66
N LYS A 53 11.00 2.73 -9.75
CA LYS A 53 11.14 1.43 -9.09
C LYS A 53 9.89 1.08 -8.26
N LEU A 54 9.39 2.00 -7.45
CA LEU A 54 8.16 1.84 -6.67
C LEU A 54 6.98 1.48 -7.58
N ILE A 55 6.77 2.28 -8.63
CA ILE A 55 5.67 2.07 -9.58
C ILE A 55 5.85 0.78 -10.38
N SER A 56 7.07 0.34 -10.66
CA SER A 56 7.32 -0.93 -11.36
C SER A 56 6.74 -2.15 -10.62
N TYR A 57 6.68 -2.12 -9.29
CA TYR A 57 6.02 -3.16 -8.50
C TYR A 57 4.51 -3.18 -8.73
N VAL A 58 3.88 -2.00 -8.73
CA VAL A 58 2.44 -1.86 -9.00
C VAL A 58 2.14 -2.30 -10.43
N GLU A 59 2.94 -1.86 -11.39
CA GLU A 59 2.78 -2.24 -12.79
C GLU A 59 3.07 -3.71 -13.07
N ALA A 60 3.81 -4.41 -12.21
CA ALA A 60 4.04 -5.84 -12.34
C ALA A 60 2.80 -6.69 -12.01
N ALA A 61 1.74 -6.10 -11.45
CA ALA A 61 0.48 -6.78 -11.13
C ALA A 61 -0.09 -7.56 -12.33
N LYS A 62 -0.65 -8.74 -12.03
CA LYS A 62 -1.21 -9.67 -13.03
C LYS A 62 -2.68 -10.00 -12.78
N ARG A 63 -3.16 -9.86 -11.55
CA ARG A 63 -4.51 -10.24 -11.12
C ARG A 63 -5.23 -9.10 -10.44
N SER A 64 -4.56 -8.43 -9.49
CA SER A 64 -5.22 -7.41 -8.67
C SER A 64 -4.27 -6.40 -8.06
N ILE A 65 -4.81 -5.22 -7.81
CA ILE A 65 -4.25 -4.20 -6.93
C ILE A 65 -5.31 -3.82 -5.89
N ASN A 66 -4.94 -3.87 -4.62
CA ASN A 66 -5.81 -3.47 -3.51
C ASN A 66 -5.10 -2.35 -2.73
N VAL A 67 -5.60 -1.13 -2.86
CA VAL A 67 -4.96 0.10 -2.36
C VAL A 67 -5.73 0.61 -1.15
N CYS A 68 -5.02 0.99 -0.10
CA CYS A 68 -5.57 1.68 1.06
C CYS A 68 -4.69 2.89 1.36
N MET A 69 -5.21 4.08 1.07
CA MET A 69 -4.46 5.35 1.13
C MET A 69 -5.38 6.46 1.61
N PRO A 70 -4.90 7.48 2.36
CA PRO A 70 -5.75 8.58 2.79
C PRO A 70 -6.46 9.27 1.62
N GLY A 71 -5.75 9.45 0.50
CA GLY A 71 -6.29 9.89 -0.78
C GLY A 71 -5.32 9.65 -1.93
N ILE A 72 -5.81 9.76 -3.17
CA ILE A 72 -5.02 9.64 -4.41
C ILE A 72 -5.01 10.99 -5.13
N HIS A 73 -4.00 11.81 -4.86
CA HIS A 73 -3.92 13.18 -5.42
C HIS A 73 -2.72 13.38 -6.33
N ASN A 74 -1.83 12.39 -6.45
CA ASN A 74 -0.69 12.46 -7.34
C ASN A 74 -1.07 12.03 -8.77
N PRO A 75 -1.06 12.95 -9.77
CA PRO A 75 -1.47 12.60 -11.14
C PRO A 75 -0.55 11.58 -11.81
N ALA A 76 0.74 11.53 -11.44
CA ALA A 76 1.67 10.56 -12.00
C ALA A 76 1.36 9.14 -11.52
N ILE A 77 1.00 8.96 -10.24
CA ILE A 77 0.56 7.65 -9.72
C ILE A 77 -0.79 7.29 -10.32
N GLN A 78 -1.75 8.21 -10.29
CA GLN A 78 -3.11 8.00 -10.80
C GLN A 78 -3.11 7.58 -12.28
N GLY A 79 -2.36 8.28 -13.15
CA GLY A 79 -2.32 7.95 -14.57
C GLY A 79 -1.71 6.57 -14.85
N ARG A 80 -0.74 6.13 -14.04
CA ARG A 80 -0.15 4.79 -14.14
C ARG A 80 -1.14 3.71 -13.70
N LEU A 81 -1.91 3.95 -12.65
CA LEU A 81 -3.02 3.08 -12.23
C LEU A 81 -4.09 2.95 -13.31
N VAL A 82 -4.58 4.07 -13.86
CA VAL A 82 -5.56 4.08 -14.96
C VAL A 82 -5.06 3.28 -16.16
N SER A 83 -3.82 3.53 -16.60
CA SER A 83 -3.19 2.79 -17.71
C SER A 83 -3.09 1.30 -17.41
N LEU A 84 -2.67 0.93 -16.19
CA LEU A 84 -2.53 -0.46 -15.77
C LEU A 84 -3.86 -1.20 -15.82
N ILE A 85 -4.91 -0.62 -15.24
CA ILE A 85 -6.26 -1.20 -15.17
C ILE A 85 -6.78 -1.44 -16.59
N LYS A 86 -6.74 -0.40 -17.44
CA LYS A 86 -7.22 -0.48 -18.83
C LYS A 86 -6.44 -1.49 -19.67
N LYS A 87 -5.11 -1.54 -19.54
CA LYS A 87 -4.27 -2.42 -20.37
C LYS A 87 -4.31 -3.88 -19.96
N LYS A 88 -4.43 -4.16 -18.66
CA LYS A 88 -4.29 -5.52 -18.12
C LYS A 88 -5.60 -6.15 -17.66
N ASN A 89 -6.69 -5.38 -17.60
CA ASN A 89 -7.99 -5.84 -17.10
C ASN A 89 -7.87 -6.57 -15.75
N ILE A 90 -7.08 -5.98 -14.84
CA ILE A 90 -6.89 -6.51 -13.47
C ILE A 90 -7.93 -5.92 -12.53
N LYS A 91 -8.21 -6.63 -11.43
CA LYS A 91 -9.11 -6.13 -10.41
C LYS A 91 -8.45 -5.01 -9.59
N ALA A 92 -9.03 -3.82 -9.59
CA ALA A 92 -8.54 -2.69 -8.79
C ALA A 92 -9.57 -2.31 -7.73
N ARG A 93 -9.15 -2.34 -6.46
CA ARG A 93 -9.96 -1.93 -5.32
C ARG A 93 -9.22 -0.86 -4.54
N ILE A 94 -9.87 0.26 -4.27
CA ILE A 94 -9.26 1.41 -3.62
C ILE A 94 -10.12 1.84 -2.43
N LEU A 95 -9.51 1.86 -1.25
CA LEU A 95 -10.07 2.46 -0.04
C LEU A 95 -9.42 3.81 0.20
N ILE A 96 -10.24 4.85 0.36
CA ILE A 96 -9.80 6.20 0.73
C ILE A 96 -10.51 6.70 1.99
N ASP A 97 -9.85 7.62 2.70
CA ASP A 97 -10.46 8.35 3.80
C ASP A 97 -11.33 9.48 3.24
N PRO A 98 -12.48 9.81 3.84
CA PRO A 98 -13.30 10.94 3.40
C PRO A 98 -12.54 12.27 3.32
N SER A 99 -11.55 12.53 4.19
CA SER A 99 -10.72 13.76 4.07
C SER A 99 -9.82 13.80 2.85
N GLY A 100 -9.51 12.63 2.27
CA GLY A 100 -8.76 12.55 1.02
C GLY A 100 -9.63 12.74 -0.21
N TYR A 101 -10.94 12.96 -0.06
CA TYR A 101 -11.82 13.31 -1.17
C TYR A 101 -12.24 14.77 -1.05
N ASN A 102 -12.03 15.56 -2.11
CA ASN A 102 -12.54 16.93 -2.21
C ASN A 102 -12.75 17.30 -3.69
N GLU A 103 -13.44 18.41 -3.95
CA GLU A 103 -13.78 18.88 -5.30
C GLU A 103 -12.54 19.01 -6.22
N SER A 104 -11.38 19.40 -5.67
CA SER A 104 -10.16 19.55 -6.47
C SER A 104 -9.52 18.22 -6.87
N THR A 105 -9.86 17.11 -6.20
CA THR A 105 -9.30 15.77 -6.46
C THR A 105 -10.35 14.78 -7.01
N GLU A 106 -11.62 15.18 -7.07
CA GLU A 106 -12.73 14.40 -7.61
C GLU A 106 -12.44 13.87 -9.01
N PHE A 107 -11.86 14.68 -9.89
CA PHE A 107 -11.57 14.26 -11.27
C PHE A 107 -10.60 13.06 -11.32
N LEU A 108 -9.61 13.00 -10.42
CA LEU A 108 -8.65 11.89 -10.35
C LEU A 108 -9.32 10.59 -9.95
N VAL A 109 -10.22 10.66 -8.97
CA VAL A 109 -11.01 9.53 -8.46
C VAL A 109 -12.00 9.06 -9.53
N LYS A 110 -12.67 10.00 -10.20
CA LYS A 110 -13.60 9.71 -11.30
C LYS A 110 -12.90 9.00 -12.45
N GLU A 111 -11.73 9.46 -12.87
CA GLU A 111 -10.97 8.80 -13.94
C GLU A 111 -10.53 7.36 -13.58
N LEU A 112 -10.23 7.09 -12.31
CA LEU A 112 -9.95 5.73 -11.83
C LEU A 112 -11.20 4.85 -11.88
N ALA A 113 -12.35 5.37 -11.44
CA ALA A 113 -13.63 4.68 -11.51
C ALA A 113 -14.02 4.40 -12.97
N ASP A 114 -13.90 5.39 -13.85
CA ASP A 114 -14.14 5.28 -15.29
C ASP A 114 -13.18 4.28 -15.97
N ALA A 115 -12.00 4.04 -15.38
CA ALA A 115 -11.07 3.01 -15.83
C ALA A 115 -11.44 1.59 -15.37
N GLY A 116 -12.39 1.46 -14.43
CA GLY A 116 -12.84 0.18 -13.86
C GLY A 116 -12.35 -0.10 -12.45
N ALA A 117 -11.81 0.89 -11.72
CA ALA A 117 -11.51 0.73 -10.30
C ALA A 117 -12.78 0.75 -9.45
N GLU A 118 -12.91 -0.19 -8.52
CA GLU A 118 -13.88 -0.11 -7.42
C GLU A 118 -13.30 0.79 -6.34
N ILE A 119 -14.01 1.86 -5.95
CA ILE A 119 -13.51 2.85 -4.98
C ILE A 119 -14.54 3.07 -3.87
N LYS A 120 -14.13 2.87 -2.62
CA LYS A 120 -14.98 3.07 -1.43
C LYS A 120 -14.37 4.07 -0.47
N CYS A 121 -15.24 4.81 0.19
CA CYS A 121 -14.90 5.75 1.27
C CYS A 121 -15.42 5.23 2.60
N ILE A 122 -14.68 5.50 3.67
CA ILE A 122 -15.02 5.07 5.03
C ILE A 122 -15.92 6.11 5.67
N VAL A 123 -17.23 5.93 5.57
CA VAL A 123 -18.22 6.95 6.03
C VAL A 123 -18.92 6.61 7.33
N ASN A 124 -18.84 5.35 7.79
CA ASN A 124 -19.64 4.87 8.93
C ASN A 124 -19.08 5.30 10.30
N GLU A 125 -17.84 5.78 10.36
CA GLU A 125 -17.16 6.17 11.60
C GLU A 125 -16.38 7.48 11.41
N PRO A 126 -17.05 8.63 11.19
CA PRO A 126 -16.40 9.89 10.84
C PRO A 126 -15.39 10.40 11.89
N GLN A 127 -15.52 9.94 13.13
CA GLN A 127 -14.57 10.21 14.22
C GLN A 127 -13.25 9.44 14.08
N TYR A 128 -13.23 8.32 13.36
CA TYR A 128 -12.06 7.47 13.18
C TYR A 128 -11.53 7.60 11.75
N ARG A 129 -10.33 8.18 11.63
CA ARG A 129 -9.66 8.38 10.34
C ARG A 129 -8.91 7.13 9.91
N MET A 130 -9.03 6.75 8.64
CA MET A 130 -8.20 5.70 8.06
C MET A 130 -6.86 6.29 7.61
N HIS A 131 -5.81 6.00 8.39
CA HIS A 131 -4.44 6.48 8.14
C HIS A 131 -3.52 5.44 7.48
N HIS A 132 -4.05 4.29 7.07
CA HIS A 132 -3.27 3.27 6.40
C HIS A 132 -2.73 3.76 5.05
N LYS A 133 -1.52 3.30 4.72
CA LYS A 133 -0.80 3.64 3.49
C LYS A 133 -0.15 2.39 2.95
N PHE A 134 -0.95 1.56 2.29
CA PHE A 134 -0.45 0.35 1.67
C PHE A 134 -1.11 0.02 0.33
N CYS A 135 -0.42 -0.78 -0.46
CA CYS A 135 -0.91 -1.42 -1.66
C CYS A 135 -0.55 -2.90 -1.61
N LEU A 136 -1.54 -3.76 -1.79
CA LEU A 136 -1.35 -5.19 -2.02
C LEU A 136 -1.41 -5.45 -3.52
N ILE A 137 -0.36 -6.06 -4.03
CA ILE A 137 -0.24 -6.48 -5.43
C ILE A 137 -0.43 -7.98 -5.47
N ASP A 138 -1.39 -8.43 -6.27
CA ASP A 138 -1.75 -9.83 -6.48
C ASP A 138 -1.98 -10.65 -5.18
N ASP A 139 -2.30 -9.98 -4.07
CA ASP A 139 -2.46 -10.54 -2.72
C ASP A 139 -1.23 -11.27 -2.16
N ASN A 140 -0.05 -11.08 -2.76
CA ASN A 140 1.20 -11.75 -2.34
C ASN A 140 2.40 -10.81 -2.22
N VAL A 141 2.26 -9.54 -2.60
CA VAL A 141 3.26 -8.49 -2.36
C VAL A 141 2.59 -7.33 -1.63
N LEU A 142 3.18 -6.91 -0.52
CA LEU A 142 2.77 -5.76 0.27
C LEU A 142 3.75 -4.61 0.04
N MET A 143 3.24 -3.47 -0.36
CA MET A 143 3.91 -2.18 -0.34
C MET A 143 3.29 -1.34 0.77
N THR A 144 4.05 -0.89 1.75
CA THR A 144 3.53 -0.12 2.90
C THR A 144 4.57 0.84 3.46
N GLY A 145 4.15 1.90 4.13
CA GLY A 145 5.07 2.81 4.78
C GLY A 145 4.40 4.11 5.22
N THR A 146 5.16 5.20 5.17
CA THR A 146 4.66 6.54 5.58
C THR A 146 4.23 7.39 4.39
N LEU A 147 4.60 7.00 3.17
CA LEU A 147 4.38 7.74 1.95
C LEU A 147 2.90 7.76 1.54
N ASN A 148 2.34 8.95 1.35
CA ASN A 148 1.01 9.14 0.75
C ASN A 148 1.10 9.09 -0.78
N TRP A 149 0.00 8.74 -1.44
CA TRP A 149 -0.13 8.88 -2.91
C TRP A 149 -0.83 10.20 -3.27
N GLY A 150 -0.61 11.22 -2.46
CA GLY A 150 -1.15 12.56 -2.60
C GLY A 150 -0.16 13.55 -3.21
N ASP A 151 -0.58 14.80 -3.30
CA ASP A 151 0.31 15.90 -3.61
C ASP A 151 0.97 16.26 -2.27
N ASP A 152 2.21 15.80 -2.06
CA ASP A 152 3.02 16.12 -0.87
C ASP A 152 3.45 17.61 -0.85
N ARG A 153 2.62 18.49 -1.43
CA ARG A 153 2.95 19.83 -1.91
C ARG A 153 3.07 20.91 -0.83
N SER A 154 3.22 20.55 0.43
CA SER A 154 3.46 21.55 1.47
C SER A 154 4.64 21.28 2.39
N SER A 155 5.30 20.13 2.37
CA SER A 155 6.47 19.95 3.25
C SER A 155 7.40 18.80 2.87
N ASP A 156 8.71 19.08 2.96
CA ASP A 156 9.85 18.18 2.82
C ASP A 156 9.83 17.01 3.84
N HIS A 157 8.88 16.08 3.71
CA HIS A 157 8.77 14.95 4.62
C HIS A 157 9.59 13.75 4.14
N TRP A 158 10.52 13.34 4.99
CA TRP A 158 11.18 12.06 4.88
C TRP A 158 10.18 10.93 5.09
N ASN A 159 10.06 10.10 4.08
CA ASN A 159 9.18 8.96 4.01
C ASN A 159 9.97 7.69 3.73
N TYR A 160 9.38 6.56 4.06
CA TYR A 160 9.88 5.27 3.60
C TYR A 160 8.74 4.44 3.05
N VAL A 161 9.10 3.52 2.15
CA VAL A 161 8.23 2.44 1.70
C VAL A 161 8.99 1.14 1.83
N TYR A 162 8.37 0.18 2.50
CA TYR A 162 8.80 -1.20 2.55
C TYR A 162 7.97 -2.03 1.57
N VAL A 163 8.64 -2.79 0.71
CA VAL A 163 8.01 -3.73 -0.23
C VAL A 163 8.44 -5.13 0.15
N THR A 164 7.48 -6.02 0.40
CA THR A 164 7.76 -7.40 0.82
C THR A 164 6.83 -8.41 0.19
N SER A 165 7.34 -9.61 -0.12
CA SER A 165 6.55 -10.79 -0.47
C SER A 165 6.46 -11.82 0.66
N LYS A 166 6.91 -11.48 1.88
CA LYS A 166 6.83 -12.38 3.04
C LYS A 166 5.40 -12.51 3.49
N LEU A 167 4.81 -13.70 3.30
CA LEU A 167 3.41 -13.97 3.66
C LEU A 167 3.09 -13.66 5.12
N GLN A 168 4.05 -13.80 6.05
CA GLN A 168 3.88 -13.44 7.46
C GLN A 168 3.54 -11.96 7.68
N LEU A 169 3.95 -11.08 6.77
CA LEU A 169 3.65 -9.64 6.80
C LEU A 169 2.48 -9.28 5.85
N VAL A 170 2.34 -10.00 4.73
CA VAL A 170 1.27 -9.78 3.75
C VAL A 170 -0.09 -10.22 4.30
N GLU A 171 -0.18 -11.42 4.90
CA GLU A 171 -1.46 -12.02 5.30
C GLU A 171 -2.26 -11.18 6.31
N PRO A 172 -1.66 -10.62 7.39
CA PRO A 172 -2.40 -9.78 8.33
C PRO A 172 -2.97 -8.52 7.66
N VAL A 173 -2.18 -7.86 6.81
CA VAL A 173 -2.61 -6.64 6.10
C VAL A 173 -3.69 -6.98 5.07
N LYS A 174 -3.54 -8.08 4.33
CA LYS A 174 -4.55 -8.58 3.41
C LYS A 174 -5.87 -8.87 4.11
N LYS A 175 -5.84 -9.55 5.26
CA LYS A 175 -7.03 -9.81 6.06
C LYS A 175 -7.70 -8.50 6.49
N GLY A 176 -6.93 -7.55 7.01
CA GLY A 176 -7.44 -6.23 7.40
C GLY A 176 -8.07 -5.48 6.23
N PHE A 177 -7.45 -5.51 5.04
CA PHE A 177 -8.00 -4.92 3.83
C PHE A 177 -9.37 -5.52 3.48
N TYR A 178 -9.51 -6.84 3.47
CA TYR A 178 -10.77 -7.49 3.08
C TYR A 178 -11.86 -7.35 4.14
N GLN A 179 -11.51 -7.23 5.43
CA GLN A 179 -12.47 -6.89 6.47
C GLN A 179 -13.05 -5.50 6.22
N MET A 180 -12.18 -4.49 6.12
CA MET A 180 -12.54 -3.13 5.74
C MET A 180 -13.37 -3.09 4.44
N TRP A 181 -12.92 -3.76 3.38
CA TRP A 181 -13.59 -3.77 2.08
C TRP A 181 -15.03 -4.30 2.12
N ASN A 182 -15.29 -5.28 2.99
CA ASN A 182 -16.62 -5.88 3.16
C ASN A 182 -17.52 -5.07 4.11
N GLU A 183 -16.93 -4.39 5.09
CA GLU A 183 -17.64 -3.54 6.05
C GLU A 183 -18.04 -2.19 5.44
N PHE A 184 -17.24 -1.66 4.52
CA PHE A 184 -17.56 -0.41 3.83
C PHE A 184 -18.53 -0.67 2.69
N SER A 185 -19.73 -0.11 2.77
CA SER A 185 -20.84 -0.35 1.82
C SER A 185 -21.11 0.80 0.86
N THR A 186 -20.37 1.91 0.93
CA THR A 186 -20.69 3.13 0.15
C THR A 186 -19.64 3.41 -0.92
N ASP A 187 -20.09 3.51 -2.17
CA ASP A 187 -19.27 3.90 -3.31
C ASP A 187 -18.92 5.39 -3.20
N ALA A 188 -17.65 5.76 -3.44
CA ALA A 188 -17.20 7.14 -3.31
C ALA A 188 -18.00 8.12 -4.21
N ALA A 189 -18.51 7.62 -5.35
CA ALA A 189 -19.31 8.40 -6.29
C ALA A 189 -20.69 8.80 -5.76
N SER A 190 -21.26 8.09 -4.78
CA SER A 190 -22.56 8.46 -4.19
C SER A 190 -22.45 9.56 -3.13
N ILE A 191 -21.24 9.94 -2.73
CA ILE A 191 -21.01 11.03 -1.75
C ILE A 191 -21.14 12.41 -2.41
N ALA A 192 -20.91 12.50 -3.72
CA ALA A 192 -21.06 13.75 -4.46
C ALA A 192 -22.53 14.21 -4.64
N ASP A 193 -23.49 13.29 -4.47
CA ASP A 193 -24.91 13.55 -4.76
C ASP A 193 -25.74 13.97 -3.51
N ASP A 194 -25.21 13.78 -2.30
CA ASP A 194 -25.95 14.01 -1.04
C ASP A 194 -25.53 15.30 -0.30
N SER A 195 -25.29 16.38 -1.06
CA SER A 195 -25.02 17.72 -0.51
C SER A 195 -26.29 18.49 -0.10
N SER A 196 -27.39 17.79 0.23
CA SER A 196 -28.54 18.42 0.90
C SER A 196 -28.36 18.39 2.42
N THR A 197 -27.91 19.53 2.94
CA THR A 197 -28.02 20.01 4.33
C THR A 197 -28.82 19.12 5.30
N ALA A 198 -28.11 18.34 6.10
CA ALA A 198 -28.58 17.91 7.42
C ALA A 198 -27.48 18.25 8.44
N THR A 199 -27.63 19.41 9.10
CA THR A 199 -26.90 19.73 10.33
C THR A 199 -27.28 18.71 11.39
N VAL A 200 -26.39 17.77 11.68
CA VAL A 200 -26.45 16.97 12.90
C VAL A 200 -25.84 17.82 14.00
N GLU A 201 -26.68 18.39 14.86
CA GLU A 201 -26.23 18.97 16.13
C GLU A 201 -25.65 17.84 16.99
N ILE A 202 -24.34 17.89 17.23
CA ILE A 202 -23.68 17.03 18.22
C ILE A 202 -23.72 17.79 19.54
N ASP A 203 -24.52 17.28 20.47
CA ASP A 203 -24.59 17.76 21.84
C ASP A 203 -23.27 17.44 22.56
N TYR A 204 -22.48 18.48 22.84
CA TYR A 204 -21.19 18.38 23.50
C TYR A 204 -21.41 18.21 25.01
N HIS A 205 -21.38 16.97 25.50
CA HIS A 205 -21.38 16.69 26.94
C HIS A 205 -19.94 16.64 27.47
N PRO A 206 -19.49 17.58 28.31
CA PRO A 206 -18.10 17.71 28.70
C PRO A 206 -17.80 16.89 29.97
N ASP A 207 -17.94 15.56 29.93
CA ASP A 207 -17.63 14.73 31.12
C ASP A 207 -16.98 13.39 30.75
N ILE A 208 -15.87 13.43 30.00
CA ILE A 208 -14.81 12.41 30.12
C ILE A 208 -13.48 13.15 30.07
N ALA A 209 -13.18 13.85 31.15
CA ALA A 209 -11.82 14.26 31.46
C ALA A 209 -10.99 13.00 31.68
N THR A 210 -10.08 12.72 30.76
CA THR A 210 -8.95 11.83 30.98
C THR A 210 -8.18 12.31 32.20
N ASP A 211 -8.14 11.47 33.23
CA ASP A 211 -7.20 11.57 34.34
C ASP A 211 -5.78 11.35 33.80
N PHE A 212 -5.17 12.42 33.31
CA PHE A 212 -3.72 12.57 33.28
C PHE A 212 -3.38 13.67 34.28
N THR A 213 -3.08 13.24 35.50
CA THR A 213 -2.53 14.11 36.55
C THR A 213 -1.28 14.83 36.02
N ILE A 214 -1.40 16.15 35.87
CA ILE A 214 -0.29 17.07 35.61
C ILE A 214 0.57 17.12 36.88
N MET A 215 1.81 16.64 36.79
CA MET A 215 2.82 16.90 37.82
C MET A 215 3.27 18.38 37.74
N PRO A 216 3.47 19.08 38.86
CA PRO A 216 3.85 20.49 38.85
C PRO A 216 5.30 20.69 38.36
N ASP A 217 5.53 21.82 37.69
CA ASP A 217 6.80 22.26 37.11
C ASP A 217 8.01 22.07 38.06
N GLY A 218 8.90 21.18 37.65
CA GLY A 218 10.26 21.06 38.19
C GLY A 218 11.25 22.01 37.49
N PRO A 219 12.42 22.29 38.07
CA PRO A 219 13.30 23.37 37.64
C PRO A 219 13.81 23.17 36.19
N ARG A 220 13.78 24.25 35.40
CA ARG A 220 14.29 24.31 34.02
C ARG A 220 15.75 23.86 33.94
N ILE A 221 15.98 22.72 33.30
CA ILE A 221 17.32 22.28 32.88
C ILE A 221 17.67 23.06 31.60
N LYS A 222 18.79 23.80 31.62
CA LYS A 222 19.32 24.50 30.45
C LYS A 222 19.63 23.51 29.34
N THR A 223 19.10 23.74 28.14
CA THR A 223 19.49 23.06 26.90
C THR A 223 20.97 23.31 26.60
N PRO A 224 21.81 22.29 26.34
CA PRO A 224 23.16 22.51 25.86
C PRO A 224 23.14 22.98 24.40
N GLU A 225 23.97 23.98 24.09
CA GLU A 225 24.25 24.44 22.73
C GLU A 225 24.83 23.30 21.89
N LEU A 226 24.29 23.11 20.68
CA LEU A 226 24.85 22.19 19.69
C LEU A 226 26.17 22.79 19.18
N VAL A 227 27.31 22.20 19.55
CA VAL A 227 28.60 22.47 18.90
C VAL A 227 28.64 21.63 17.62
N LEU A 228 28.68 22.31 16.46
CA LEU A 228 29.02 21.70 15.19
C LEU A 228 30.51 21.31 15.22
N VAL A 229 30.79 20.02 15.06
CA VAL A 229 32.10 19.49 14.69
C VAL A 229 32.00 18.93 13.27
#